data_AF-A0A8F1NKX4-F1
#
_entry.id   AF-A0A8F1NKX4-F1
#
_cell.length_a   1.000
_cell.length_b   1.000
_cell.length_c   1.000
_cell.angle_alpha   90.00
_cell.angle_beta   90.00
_cell.angle_gamma   90.00
#
_symmetry.space_group_name_H-M   'P 1'
#
loop_
_entity.id
_entity.type
_entity.pdbx_description
1 polymer ?
#
loop_
_entity_poly.entity_id
_entity_poly.type
_entity_poly.pdbx_seq_one_letter_code
_entity_poly.pdbx_strand_id
1 'polypeptide(L)'
;DAMVAKQAVPEVPPMLVLDAHGNPVPLVDLQGKFRPEMGEFGGKYVKNEYYAEGEAPEKSVDVEIAIKLKTENKAFKVEKYVHSYPNCWRTDKPILYYPLDSWFIKVTDVKEKMFDLNETINWKPKSTGEGRFGNWLKNANDWNLSRSRFWGIPLPIWRTEDGTEQICIGSVEELKAAMAKSIEAGMMTEDIFANFEVGNMSEENYETIDLHKNVVDKIILVSASGKPMKRESDLIDVG
;
A
#
# COMPACT_ATOMS: atom_id res chain seq x y z
N ASP A 1 11.96 3.68 -5.59
CA ASP A 1 12.90 4.65 -6.16
C ASP A 1 14.36 4.21 -6.01
N ALA A 2 14.86 3.99 -4.79
CA ALA A 2 16.26 3.59 -4.53
C ALA A 2 16.76 2.32 -5.27
N MET A 3 15.91 1.32 -5.50
CA MET A 3 16.31 0.11 -6.22
C MET A 3 16.46 0.34 -7.74
N VAL A 4 15.52 1.06 -8.36
CA VAL A 4 15.53 1.37 -9.80
C VAL A 4 16.69 2.31 -10.13
N ALA A 5 16.88 3.33 -9.27
CA ALA A 5 18.02 4.23 -9.28
C ALA A 5 19.37 3.48 -9.32
N LYS A 6 19.53 2.47 -8.45
CA LYS A 6 20.72 1.59 -8.39
C LYS A 6 20.88 0.65 -9.59
N GLN A 7 19.78 0.28 -10.24
CA GLN A 7 19.79 -0.63 -11.39
C GLN A 7 20.03 0.10 -12.72
N ALA A 8 19.92 1.43 -12.75
CA ALA A 8 20.22 2.24 -13.92
C ALA A 8 21.72 2.23 -14.26
N VAL A 9 22.06 2.28 -15.55
CA VAL A 9 23.44 2.41 -16.02
C VAL A 9 23.54 3.63 -16.95
N PRO A 10 24.26 4.70 -16.55
CA PRO A 10 24.93 4.88 -15.26
C PRO A 10 23.95 4.98 -14.09
N GLU A 11 24.42 4.68 -12.88
CA GLU A 11 23.62 4.77 -11.65
C GLU A 11 23.09 6.20 -11.49
N VAL A 12 21.79 6.31 -11.21
CA VAL A 12 21.14 7.59 -10.98
C VAL A 12 20.91 7.73 -9.48
N PRO A 13 21.28 8.86 -8.83
CA PRO A 13 21.02 9.03 -7.41
C PRO A 13 19.51 9.06 -7.14
N PRO A 14 19.04 8.41 -6.06
CA PRO A 14 17.63 8.47 -5.68
C PRO A 14 17.26 9.87 -5.19
N MET A 15 16.05 10.33 -5.51
CA MET A 15 15.56 11.64 -5.12
C MET A 15 14.96 11.57 -3.71
N LEU A 16 15.83 11.54 -2.69
CA LEU A 16 15.47 11.48 -1.28
C LEU A 16 16.01 12.70 -0.52
N VAL A 17 15.29 13.11 0.52
CA VAL A 17 15.70 14.15 1.49
C VAL A 17 15.75 13.56 2.89
N LEU A 18 16.54 14.15 3.78
CA LEU A 18 16.59 13.73 5.19
C LEU A 18 15.48 14.42 5.97
N ASP A 19 14.66 13.65 6.69
CA ASP A 19 13.66 14.21 7.60
C ASP A 19 14.29 14.80 8.87
N ALA A 20 13.44 15.34 9.77
CA ALA A 20 13.87 15.90 11.05
C ALA A 20 14.63 14.92 11.97
N HIS A 21 14.58 13.61 11.68
CA HIS A 21 15.25 12.54 12.41
C HIS A 21 16.47 11.98 11.67
N GLY A 22 16.82 12.54 10.50
CA GLY A 22 17.94 12.09 9.69
C GLY A 22 17.64 10.85 8.82
N ASN A 23 16.38 10.47 8.66
CA ASN A 23 15.99 9.35 7.83
C ASN A 23 15.82 9.79 6.37
N PRO A 24 16.32 9.02 5.39
CA PRO A 24 16.09 9.30 3.98
C PRO A 24 14.64 8.99 3.59
N VAL A 25 13.89 10.02 3.18
CA VAL A 25 12.47 9.96 2.83
C VAL A 25 12.21 10.53 1.43
N PRO A 26 11.09 10.15 0.77
CA PRO A 26 10.72 10.71 -0.53
C PRO A 26 10.50 12.23 -0.47
N LEU A 27 10.70 12.93 -1.60
CA LEU A 27 10.51 14.40 -1.67
C LEU A 27 9.07 14.85 -1.42
N VAL A 28 8.11 13.93 -1.57
CA VAL A 28 6.68 14.19 -1.55
C VAL A 28 6.08 13.41 -0.38
N ASP A 29 5.04 13.94 0.27
CA ASP A 29 4.29 13.26 1.31
C ASP A 29 3.15 12.39 0.72
N LEU A 30 2.40 11.72 1.59
CA LEU A 30 1.27 10.86 1.20
C LEU A 30 0.07 11.64 0.63
N GLN A 31 0.05 12.97 0.75
CA GLN A 31 -0.97 13.83 0.14
C GLN A 31 -0.59 14.28 -1.27
N GLY A 32 0.62 14.00 -1.74
CA GLY A 32 1.13 14.50 -3.01
C GLY A 32 1.70 15.92 -2.91
N LYS A 33 2.06 16.40 -1.71
CA LYS A 33 2.74 17.68 -1.50
C LYS A 33 4.22 17.48 -1.29
N PHE A 34 5.04 18.40 -1.76
CA PHE A 34 6.46 18.40 -1.40
C PHE A 34 6.62 18.55 0.10
N ARG A 35 7.53 17.78 0.69
CA ARG A 35 7.77 17.82 2.13
C ARG A 35 8.42 19.15 2.55
N PRO A 36 8.30 19.57 3.82
CA PRO A 36 8.90 20.82 4.32
C PRO A 36 10.39 20.95 4.03
N GLU A 37 11.11 19.82 3.99
CA GLU A 37 12.55 19.76 3.73
C GLU A 37 12.92 20.22 2.30
N MET A 38 11.95 20.37 1.40
CA MET A 38 12.12 20.93 0.04
C MET A 38 12.17 22.46 -0.01
N GLY A 39 12.22 23.14 1.14
CA GLY A 39 12.40 24.58 1.22
C GLY A 39 11.28 25.36 0.54
N GLU A 40 11.61 26.17 -0.47
CA GLU A 40 10.65 27.04 -1.19
C GLU A 40 9.50 26.27 -1.89
N PHE A 41 9.70 24.98 -2.15
CA PHE A 41 8.67 24.12 -2.75
C PHE A 41 7.85 23.36 -1.70
N GLY A 42 8.29 23.35 -0.44
CA GLY A 42 7.62 22.63 0.64
C GLY A 42 6.16 23.05 0.79
N GLY A 43 5.28 22.05 0.97
CA GLY A 43 3.83 22.22 1.12
C GLY A 43 3.04 22.36 -0.18
N LYS A 44 3.68 22.57 -1.33
CA LYS A 44 3.01 22.69 -2.64
C LYS A 44 2.68 21.30 -3.19
N TYR A 45 1.49 21.13 -3.80
CA TYR A 45 1.20 19.90 -4.53
C TYR A 45 2.09 19.76 -5.77
N VAL A 46 2.49 18.52 -6.08
CA VAL A 46 3.30 18.19 -7.26
C VAL A 46 2.62 18.51 -8.59
N LYS A 47 1.28 18.59 -8.59
CA LYS A 47 0.42 18.83 -9.75
C LYS A 47 -0.78 19.66 -9.33
N ASN A 48 -1.25 20.53 -10.24
CA ASN A 48 -2.33 21.46 -9.94
C ASN A 48 -3.68 20.75 -9.75
N GLU A 49 -3.85 19.58 -10.36
CA GLU A 49 -5.01 18.71 -10.29
C GLU A 49 -5.31 18.17 -8.87
N TYR A 50 -4.38 18.35 -7.93
CA TYR A 50 -4.59 17.99 -6.52
C TYR A 50 -5.19 19.12 -5.67
N TYR A 51 -5.14 20.38 -6.11
CA TYR A 51 -5.78 21.49 -5.40
C TYR A 51 -7.31 21.41 -5.51
N ALA A 52 -8.01 22.03 -4.56
CA ALA A 52 -9.44 22.26 -4.71
C ALA A 52 -9.71 23.27 -5.84
N GLU A 53 -10.95 23.26 -6.34
CA GLU A 53 -11.37 24.18 -7.38
C GLU A 53 -11.18 25.64 -6.94
N GLY A 54 -10.47 26.43 -7.74
CA GLY A 54 -10.17 27.83 -7.43
C GLY A 54 -8.95 28.07 -6.52
N GLU A 55 -8.34 27.02 -5.95
CA GLU A 55 -7.17 27.15 -5.06
C GLU A 55 -5.83 26.89 -5.78
N ALA A 56 -5.87 26.40 -7.02
CA ALA A 56 -4.67 26.09 -7.78
C ALA A 56 -3.85 27.36 -8.09
N PRO A 57 -2.52 27.34 -7.90
CA PRO A 57 -1.67 28.47 -8.27
C PRO A 57 -1.64 28.66 -9.80
N GLU A 58 -1.44 29.90 -10.25
CA GLU A 58 -1.34 30.24 -11.67
C GLU A 58 -0.25 29.43 -12.38
N LYS A 59 0.88 29.21 -11.70
CA LYS A 59 1.98 28.37 -12.16
C LYS A 59 2.03 27.12 -11.30
N SER A 60 2.02 25.96 -11.95
CA SER A 60 2.31 24.70 -11.28
C SER A 60 3.76 24.65 -10.83
N VAL A 61 4.03 23.83 -9.81
CA VAL A 61 5.35 23.74 -9.19
C VAL A 61 6.43 23.24 -10.16
N ASP A 62 6.09 22.41 -11.15
CA ASP A 62 7.00 22.00 -12.21
C ASP A 62 7.43 23.17 -13.12
N VAL A 63 6.52 24.11 -13.39
CA VAL A 63 6.82 25.36 -14.10
C VAL A 63 7.72 26.26 -13.26
N GLU A 64 7.45 26.38 -11.96
CA GLU A 64 8.31 27.15 -11.05
C GLU A 64 9.74 26.57 -11.00
N ILE A 65 9.87 25.25 -10.87
CA ILE A 65 11.16 24.54 -10.88
C ILE A 65 11.89 24.82 -12.20
N ALA A 66 11.20 24.74 -13.35
CA ALA A 66 11.80 25.02 -14.65
C ALA A 66 12.28 26.48 -14.78
N ILE A 67 11.51 27.45 -14.27
CA ILE A 67 11.90 28.87 -14.24
C ILE A 67 13.14 29.06 -13.37
N LYS A 68 13.18 28.46 -12.17
CA LYS A 68 14.32 28.52 -11.27
C LYS A 68 15.58 27.96 -11.92
N LEU A 69 15.51 26.75 -12.46
CA LEU A 69 16.66 26.10 -13.11
C LEU A 69 17.16 26.88 -14.32
N LYS A 70 16.26 27.52 -15.08
CA LYS A 70 16.66 28.38 -16.21
C LYS A 70 17.31 29.68 -15.74
N THR A 71 16.79 30.29 -14.67
CA THR A 71 17.36 31.50 -14.06
C THR A 71 18.75 31.25 -13.46
N GLU A 72 18.95 30.07 -12.87
CA GLU A 72 20.23 29.62 -12.32
C GLU A 72 21.20 29.08 -13.39
N ASN A 73 20.83 29.14 -14.68
CA ASN A 73 21.60 28.58 -15.79
C ASN A 73 21.95 27.09 -15.63
N LYS A 74 21.07 26.32 -14.99
CA LYS A 74 21.15 24.86 -14.79
C LYS A 74 20.28 24.07 -15.77
N ALA A 75 19.32 24.71 -16.44
CA ALA A 75 18.49 24.08 -17.45
C ALA A 75 18.99 24.38 -18.87
N PHE A 76 19.45 23.35 -19.59
CA PHE A 76 19.84 23.48 -21.00
C PHE A 76 18.62 23.66 -21.93
N LYS A 77 17.55 22.88 -21.69
CA LYS A 77 16.33 22.89 -22.50
C LYS A 77 15.11 22.70 -21.61
N VAL A 78 14.05 23.47 -21.88
CA VAL A 78 12.73 23.36 -21.23
C VAL A 78 11.68 23.36 -22.34
N GLU A 79 10.91 22.27 -22.44
CA GLU A 79 9.85 22.13 -23.44
C GLU A 79 8.65 21.35 -22.87
N LYS A 80 7.49 21.51 -23.51
CA LYS A 80 6.29 20.74 -23.16
C LYS A 80 6.34 19.39 -23.88
N TYR A 81 5.97 18.32 -23.17
CA TYR A 81 5.93 16.97 -23.71
C TYR A 81 4.49 16.43 -23.65
N VAL A 82 4.01 15.87 -24.76
CA VAL A 82 2.66 15.29 -24.87
C VAL A 82 2.81 13.78 -24.99
N HIS A 83 2.25 13.06 -24.02
CA HIS A 83 2.30 11.61 -23.97
C HIS A 83 1.13 11.06 -23.14
N SER A 84 0.94 9.75 -23.20
CA SER A 84 0.00 9.06 -22.32
C SER A 84 0.58 8.97 -20.90
N TYR A 85 -0.22 9.32 -19.90
CA TYR A 85 0.13 9.26 -18.48
C TYR A 85 -0.98 8.52 -17.71
N PRO A 86 -0.64 7.71 -16.69
CA PRO A 86 -1.66 7.01 -15.91
C PRO A 86 -2.44 7.95 -14.99
N ASN A 87 -3.76 7.83 -15.02
CA ASN A 87 -4.69 8.57 -14.17
C ASN A 87 -5.53 7.60 -13.33
N CYS A 88 -5.95 8.04 -12.15
CA CYS A 88 -6.84 7.29 -11.27
C CYS A 88 -8.22 7.15 -11.94
N TRP A 89 -8.67 5.93 -12.19
CA TRP A 89 -9.93 5.64 -12.88
C TRP A 89 -11.20 6.20 -12.20
N ARG A 90 -11.12 6.56 -10.92
CA ARG A 90 -12.24 7.10 -10.14
C ARG A 90 -12.28 8.63 -10.10
N THR A 91 -11.12 9.28 -10.16
CA THR A 91 -11.00 10.72 -9.89
C THR A 91 -10.33 11.49 -11.02
N ASP A 92 -9.85 10.79 -12.06
CA ASP A 92 -9.08 11.33 -13.20
C ASP A 92 -7.81 12.10 -12.82
N LYS A 93 -7.40 12.04 -11.54
CA LYS A 93 -6.17 12.68 -11.05
C LYS A 93 -4.94 11.89 -11.53
N PRO A 94 -3.82 12.55 -11.86
CA PRO A 94 -2.59 11.87 -12.25
C PRO A 94 -2.10 10.94 -11.13
N ILE A 95 -1.50 9.80 -11.46
CA ILE A 95 -0.93 8.86 -10.49
C ILE A 95 0.57 9.10 -10.37
N LEU A 96 1.09 9.08 -9.15
CA LEU A 96 2.53 9.13 -8.87
C LEU A 96 3.04 7.73 -8.53
N TYR A 97 4.19 7.38 -9.09
CA TYR A 97 4.95 6.23 -8.58
C TYR A 97 5.61 6.64 -7.27
N TYR A 98 5.11 6.09 -6.18
CA TYR A 98 5.54 6.45 -4.83
C TYR A 98 5.97 5.19 -4.07
N PRO A 99 7.12 5.20 -3.38
CA PRO A 99 7.53 4.08 -2.55
C PRO A 99 6.65 4.04 -1.29
N LEU A 100 5.80 3.02 -1.19
CA LEU A 100 4.99 2.73 -0.02
C LEU A 100 5.38 1.37 0.53
N ASP A 101 5.37 1.25 1.86
CA ASP A 101 5.34 -0.04 2.51
C ASP A 101 3.99 -0.69 2.18
N SER A 102 4.04 -1.87 1.59
CA SER A 102 2.86 -2.58 1.13
C SER A 102 3.07 -4.08 1.26
N TRP A 103 1.98 -4.82 1.45
CA TRP A 103 2.02 -6.28 1.43
C TRP A 103 1.86 -6.78 0.00
N PHE A 104 2.74 -7.67 -0.41
CA PHE A 104 2.72 -8.29 -1.74
C PHE A 104 2.54 -9.80 -1.63
N ILE A 105 1.74 -10.36 -2.53
CA ILE A 105 1.74 -11.78 -2.82
C ILE A 105 2.79 -12.03 -3.91
N LYS A 106 3.70 -12.98 -3.64
CA LYS A 106 4.80 -13.33 -4.53
C LYS A 106 4.31 -14.17 -5.73
N VAL A 107 3.59 -13.54 -6.63
CA VAL A 107 2.98 -14.16 -7.82
C VAL A 107 4.05 -14.67 -8.78
N THR A 108 5.24 -14.05 -8.80
CA THR A 108 6.32 -14.46 -9.71
C THR A 108 6.74 -15.92 -9.53
N ASP A 109 6.60 -16.48 -8.33
CA ASP A 109 6.98 -17.87 -8.02
C ASP A 109 5.98 -18.89 -8.60
N VAL A 110 4.75 -18.47 -8.89
CA VAL A 110 3.67 -19.35 -9.38
C VAL A 110 3.18 -18.98 -10.77
N LYS A 111 3.74 -17.95 -11.40
CA LYS A 111 3.30 -17.41 -12.71
C LYS A 111 3.29 -18.48 -13.81
N GLU A 112 4.28 -19.37 -13.85
CA GLU A 112 4.37 -20.43 -14.87
C GLU A 112 3.23 -21.43 -14.68
N LYS A 113 3.02 -21.90 -13.45
CA LYS A 113 1.90 -22.77 -13.11
C LYS A 113 0.55 -22.12 -13.41
N MET A 114 0.39 -20.82 -13.17
CA MET A 114 -0.84 -20.09 -13.51
C MET A 114 -1.06 -20.06 -15.03
N PHE A 115 0.00 -19.88 -15.81
CA PHE A 115 -0.07 -19.92 -17.27
C PHE A 115 -0.45 -21.33 -17.78
N ASP A 116 0.20 -22.38 -17.27
CA ASP A 116 -0.10 -23.76 -17.67
C ASP A 116 -1.54 -24.15 -17.33
N LEU A 117 -2.03 -23.77 -16.14
CA LEU A 117 -3.42 -23.99 -15.75
C LEU A 117 -4.39 -23.21 -16.62
N ASN A 118 -4.02 -21.99 -17.05
CA ASN A 118 -4.84 -21.19 -17.96
C ASN A 118 -5.07 -21.87 -19.32
N GLU A 119 -4.11 -22.66 -19.83
CA GLU A 119 -4.28 -23.42 -21.08
C GLU A 119 -5.31 -24.55 -20.95
N THR A 120 -5.59 -25.03 -19.74
CA THR A 120 -6.62 -26.05 -19.49
C THR A 120 -8.05 -25.48 -19.48
N ILE A 121 -8.20 -24.16 -19.44
CA ILE A 121 -9.49 -23.48 -19.35
C ILE A 121 -10.13 -23.34 -20.74
N ASN A 122 -11.41 -23.68 -20.86
CA ASN A 122 -12.17 -23.49 -22.11
C ASN A 122 -12.65 -22.04 -22.27
N TRP A 123 -11.78 -21.17 -22.78
CA TRP A 123 -12.09 -19.75 -23.00
C TRP A 123 -13.04 -19.50 -24.17
N LYS A 124 -13.99 -18.59 -23.95
CA LYS A 124 -14.91 -18.07 -24.99
C LYS A 124 -14.91 -16.53 -24.97
N PRO A 125 -14.28 -15.85 -25.95
CA PRO A 125 -13.53 -16.40 -27.09
C PRO A 125 -12.12 -16.89 -26.69
N LYS A 126 -11.60 -17.85 -27.47
CA LYS A 126 -10.29 -18.48 -27.25
C LYS A 126 -9.12 -17.47 -27.24
N SER A 127 -9.22 -16.42 -28.06
CA SER A 127 -8.24 -15.33 -28.13
C SER A 127 -8.05 -14.55 -26.82
N THR A 128 -9.04 -14.56 -25.92
CA THR A 128 -8.92 -13.92 -24.60
C THR A 128 -7.97 -14.70 -23.71
N GLY A 129 -8.12 -16.02 -23.65
CA GLY A 129 -7.33 -16.90 -22.77
C GLY A 129 -5.89 -17.06 -23.23
N GLU A 130 -5.69 -17.42 -24.50
CA GLU A 130 -4.34 -17.62 -25.05
C GLU A 130 -3.63 -16.30 -25.35
N GLY A 131 -4.39 -15.25 -25.71
CA GLY A 131 -3.86 -13.94 -26.05
C GLY A 131 -3.77 -13.02 -24.84
N ARG A 132 -4.83 -12.24 -24.59
CA ARG A 132 -4.80 -11.13 -23.63
C ARG A 132 -4.44 -11.58 -22.21
N PHE A 133 -5.11 -12.59 -21.68
CA PHE A 133 -4.89 -13.07 -20.31
C PHE A 133 -3.62 -13.91 -20.19
N GLY A 134 -3.36 -14.81 -21.15
CA GLY A 134 -2.12 -15.59 -21.20
C GLY A 134 -0.86 -14.72 -21.27
N ASN A 135 -0.84 -13.68 -22.13
CA ASN A 135 0.27 -12.73 -22.21
C ASN A 135 0.42 -11.89 -20.94
N TRP A 136 -0.70 -11.58 -20.26
CA TRP A 136 -0.66 -10.89 -18.98
C TRP A 136 -0.02 -11.78 -17.89
N LEU A 137 -0.39 -13.06 -17.81
CA LEU A 137 0.18 -14.02 -16.86
C LEU A 137 1.70 -14.20 -17.05
N LYS A 138 2.18 -14.27 -18.29
CA LYS A 138 3.62 -14.39 -18.59
C LYS A 138 4.45 -13.22 -18.05
N ASN A 139 3.84 -12.04 -17.96
CA ASN A 139 4.46 -10.80 -17.50
C ASN A 139 3.92 -10.36 -16.12
N ALA A 140 3.27 -11.25 -15.39
CA ALA A 140 2.70 -10.93 -14.09
C ALA A 140 3.82 -10.57 -13.10
N ASN A 141 3.67 -9.41 -12.47
CA ASN A 141 4.49 -8.97 -11.35
C ASN A 141 3.82 -9.39 -10.04
N ASP A 142 4.53 -9.24 -8.93
CA ASP A 142 3.97 -9.47 -7.60
C ASP A 142 2.74 -8.58 -7.36
N TRP A 143 1.71 -9.20 -6.79
CA TRP A 143 0.44 -8.52 -6.59
C TRP A 143 0.49 -7.75 -5.28
N ASN A 144 0.43 -6.42 -5.38
CA ASN A 144 0.20 -5.56 -4.22
C ASN A 144 -1.19 -5.85 -3.63
N LEU A 145 -1.23 -6.47 -2.46
CA LEU A 145 -2.43 -6.86 -1.74
C LEU A 145 -2.96 -5.78 -0.80
N SER A 146 -2.09 -4.97 -0.20
CA SER A 146 -2.50 -4.05 0.86
C SER A 146 -3.09 -2.74 0.32
N ARG A 147 -4.14 -2.25 0.98
CA ARG A 147 -4.85 -1.02 0.62
C ARG A 147 -5.12 -0.22 1.88
N SER A 148 -4.65 1.02 1.92
CA SER A 148 -4.98 1.96 2.99
C SER A 148 -6.39 2.54 2.75
N ARG A 149 -7.40 1.85 3.29
CA ARG A 149 -8.83 2.16 3.15
C ARG A 149 -9.56 2.02 4.50
N PHE A 150 -10.79 2.53 4.55
CA PHE A 150 -11.63 2.45 5.75
C PHE A 150 -12.54 1.22 5.76
N TRP A 151 -12.94 0.72 4.59
CA TRP A 151 -13.87 -0.42 4.44
C TRP A 151 -13.30 -1.49 3.53
N GLY A 152 -13.42 -2.76 3.93
CA GLY A 152 -12.80 -3.92 3.29
C GLY A 152 -12.39 -4.98 4.32
N ILE A 153 -11.85 -6.09 3.84
CA ILE A 153 -11.41 -7.21 4.70
C ILE A 153 -10.08 -6.84 5.37
N PRO A 154 -9.98 -6.83 6.70
CA PRO A 154 -8.72 -6.54 7.38
C PRO A 154 -7.61 -7.54 7.08
N LEU A 155 -6.38 -7.07 6.87
CA LEU A 155 -5.19 -7.93 6.86
C LEU A 155 -5.02 -8.58 8.24
N PRO A 156 -4.98 -9.92 8.36
CA PRO A 156 -4.96 -10.61 9.63
C PRO A 156 -3.53 -10.77 10.16
N ILE A 157 -2.74 -9.70 10.10
CA ILE A 157 -1.34 -9.68 10.52
C ILE A 157 -1.19 -8.74 11.70
N TRP A 158 -0.67 -9.26 12.81
CA TRP A 158 -0.28 -8.46 13.98
C TRP A 158 1.22 -8.33 14.00
N ARG A 159 1.70 -7.12 14.31
CA ARG A 159 3.12 -6.78 14.32
C ARG A 159 3.46 -5.93 15.54
N THR A 160 4.67 -6.12 16.05
CA THR A 160 5.27 -5.27 17.10
C THR A 160 5.56 -3.87 16.56
N GLU A 161 5.64 -2.87 17.44
CA GLU A 161 5.90 -1.47 17.03
C GLU A 161 7.25 -1.30 16.29
N ASP A 162 8.26 -2.10 16.64
CA ASP A 162 9.56 -2.11 15.98
C ASP A 162 9.62 -2.97 14.71
N GLY A 163 8.52 -3.65 14.37
CA GLY A 163 8.39 -4.49 13.18
C GLY A 163 9.16 -5.81 13.20
N THR A 164 9.79 -6.17 14.31
CA THR A 164 10.70 -7.33 14.37
C THR A 164 9.98 -8.67 14.50
N GLU A 165 8.81 -8.68 15.13
CA GLU A 165 7.96 -9.86 15.29
C GLU A 165 6.60 -9.62 14.62
N GLN A 166 6.11 -10.64 13.92
CA GLN A 166 4.81 -10.66 13.27
C GLN A 166 4.13 -12.02 13.42
N ILE A 167 2.80 -12.02 13.51
CA ILE A 167 1.95 -13.22 13.56
C ILE A 167 0.82 -13.04 12.55
N CYS A 168 0.58 -14.06 11.73
CA CYS A 168 -0.57 -14.13 10.82
C CYS A 168 -1.63 -15.04 11.44
N ILE A 169 -2.83 -14.51 11.62
CA ILE A 169 -3.96 -15.24 12.19
C ILE A 169 -4.79 -15.84 11.06
N GLY A 170 -4.87 -17.17 10.99
CA GLY A 170 -5.56 -17.91 9.93
C GLY A 170 -7.04 -18.19 10.21
N SER A 171 -7.48 -18.07 11.47
CA SER A 171 -8.85 -18.37 11.86
C SER A 171 -9.31 -17.58 13.09
N VAL A 172 -10.63 -17.54 13.31
CA VAL A 172 -11.21 -16.95 14.53
C VAL A 172 -10.81 -17.75 15.77
N GLU A 173 -10.65 -19.07 15.66
CA GLU A 173 -10.17 -19.92 16.75
C GLU A 173 -8.74 -19.51 17.17
N GLU A 174 -7.84 -19.33 16.20
CA GLU A 174 -6.49 -18.84 16.45
C GLU A 174 -6.50 -17.43 17.06
N LEU A 175 -7.41 -16.55 16.61
CA LEU A 175 -7.56 -15.21 17.15
C LEU A 175 -7.98 -15.25 18.63
N LYS A 176 -8.97 -16.07 18.98
CA LYS A 176 -9.44 -16.24 20.37
C LYS A 176 -8.33 -16.79 21.26
N ALA A 177 -7.59 -17.79 20.80
CA ALA A 177 -6.45 -18.32 21.54
C ALA A 177 -5.34 -17.27 21.76
N ALA A 178 -5.08 -16.42 20.76
CA ALA A 178 -4.11 -15.33 20.89
C ALA A 178 -4.59 -14.22 21.84
N MET A 179 -5.89 -13.87 21.82
CA MET A 179 -6.47 -12.92 22.78
C MET A 179 -6.39 -13.45 24.22
N ALA A 180 -6.67 -14.74 24.45
CA ALA A 180 -6.54 -15.35 25.78
C ALA A 180 -5.11 -15.22 26.35
N LYS A 181 -4.09 -15.52 25.55
CA LYS A 181 -2.67 -15.30 25.93
C LYS A 181 -2.38 -13.83 26.24
N SER A 182 -3.00 -12.93 25.50
CA SER A 182 -2.81 -11.48 25.67
C SER A 182 -3.49 -10.96 26.94
N ILE A 183 -4.62 -11.56 27.34
CA ILE A 183 -5.27 -11.30 28.63
C ILE A 183 -4.41 -11.81 29.79
N GLU A 184 -3.88 -13.02 29.68
CA GLU A 184 -2.95 -13.59 30.69
C GLU A 184 -1.69 -12.72 30.84
N ALA A 185 -1.20 -12.14 29.74
CA ALA A 185 -0.06 -11.22 29.73
C ALA A 185 -0.41 -9.78 30.17
N GLY A 186 -1.68 -9.48 30.46
CA GLY A 186 -2.13 -8.15 30.88
C GLY A 186 -2.19 -7.09 29.76
N MET A 187 -2.16 -7.51 28.48
CA MET A 187 -2.24 -6.62 27.31
C MET A 187 -3.69 -6.32 26.90
N MET A 188 -4.63 -7.19 27.29
CA MET A 188 -6.06 -7.05 27.08
C MET A 188 -6.83 -7.32 28.37
N THR A 189 -8.02 -6.74 28.51
CA THR A 189 -8.88 -6.94 29.68
C THR A 189 -9.93 -8.02 29.47
N GLU A 190 -10.38 -8.23 28.25
CA GLU A 190 -11.46 -9.15 27.91
C GLU A 190 -11.34 -9.69 26.49
N ASP A 191 -11.99 -10.82 26.23
CA ASP A 191 -12.16 -11.38 24.89
C ASP A 191 -13.31 -10.65 24.18
N ILE A 192 -12.98 -9.90 23.13
CA ILE A 192 -13.95 -9.11 22.35
C ILE A 192 -14.99 -10.02 21.67
N PHE A 193 -14.65 -11.29 21.44
CA PHE A 193 -15.51 -12.29 20.81
C PHE A 193 -15.94 -13.38 21.81
N ALA A 194 -16.07 -13.05 23.10
CA ALA A 194 -16.44 -14.01 24.15
C ALA A 194 -17.72 -14.81 23.81
N ASN A 195 -18.71 -14.16 23.19
CA ASN A 195 -19.99 -14.77 22.81
C ASN A 195 -19.94 -15.67 21.57
N PHE A 196 -18.87 -15.60 20.78
CA PHE A 196 -18.70 -16.42 19.59
C PHE A 196 -18.22 -17.83 19.95
N GLU A 197 -18.94 -18.85 19.49
CA GLU A 197 -18.61 -20.25 19.70
C GLU A 197 -17.93 -20.86 18.46
N VAL A 198 -16.72 -21.41 18.65
CA VAL A 198 -15.96 -22.02 17.55
C VAL A 198 -16.63 -23.31 17.08
N GLY A 199 -16.76 -23.48 15.76
CA GLY A 199 -17.40 -24.66 15.16
C GLY A 199 -18.92 -24.59 15.09
N ASN A 200 -19.54 -23.59 15.70
CA ASN A 200 -20.97 -23.32 15.58
C ASN A 200 -21.24 -22.50 14.31
N MET A 201 -21.95 -23.09 13.35
CA MET A 201 -22.23 -22.49 12.04
C MET A 201 -23.63 -21.86 11.94
N SER A 202 -24.32 -21.68 13.08
CA SER A 202 -25.62 -21.01 13.13
C SER A 202 -25.51 -19.51 12.81
N GLU A 203 -26.56 -18.95 12.22
CA GLU A 203 -26.61 -17.52 11.88
C GLU A 203 -26.51 -16.65 13.13
N GLU A 204 -27.17 -17.06 14.22
CA GLU A 204 -27.13 -16.38 15.51
C GLU A 204 -25.71 -16.28 16.08
N ASN A 205 -24.87 -17.31 15.89
CA ASN A 205 -23.47 -17.28 16.30
C ASN A 205 -22.66 -16.27 15.47
N TYR A 206 -22.90 -16.20 14.16
CA TYR A 206 -22.22 -15.24 13.28
C TYR A 206 -22.60 -13.78 13.56
N GLU A 207 -23.79 -13.51 14.10
CA GLU A 207 -24.18 -12.16 14.54
C GLU A 207 -23.41 -11.69 15.78
N THR A 208 -22.79 -12.60 16.54
CA THR A 208 -22.02 -12.25 17.74
C THR A 208 -20.60 -11.77 17.47
N ILE A 209 -20.13 -11.83 16.22
CA ILE A 209 -18.76 -11.51 15.84
C ILE A 209 -18.69 -10.43 14.76
N ASP A 210 -17.81 -9.45 14.97
CA ASP A 210 -17.53 -8.40 14.00
C ASP A 210 -16.03 -8.35 13.69
N LEU A 211 -15.67 -8.78 12.47
CA LEU A 211 -14.30 -8.78 11.96
C LEU A 211 -13.96 -7.52 11.15
N HIS A 212 -14.78 -6.47 11.18
CA HIS A 212 -14.47 -5.22 10.50
C HIS A 212 -13.37 -4.44 11.23
N LYS A 213 -12.68 -3.62 10.44
CA LYS A 213 -11.50 -2.82 10.84
C LYS A 213 -11.65 -2.14 12.21
N ASN A 214 -12.77 -1.45 12.43
CA ASN A 214 -13.06 -0.70 13.66
C ASN A 214 -13.13 -1.55 14.93
N VAL A 215 -13.38 -2.85 14.80
CA VAL A 215 -13.40 -3.80 15.92
C VAL A 215 -12.04 -4.46 16.08
N VAL A 216 -11.52 -5.07 15.01
CA VAL A 216 -10.27 -5.85 15.08
C VAL A 216 -9.03 -5.00 15.36
N ASP A 217 -9.04 -3.69 15.03
CA ASP A 217 -7.94 -2.78 15.35
C ASP A 217 -7.77 -2.54 16.85
N LYS A 218 -8.79 -2.86 17.67
CA LYS A 218 -8.72 -2.73 19.13
C LYS A 218 -8.02 -3.94 19.79
N ILE A 219 -7.82 -5.03 19.05
CA ILE A 219 -7.22 -6.26 19.56
C ILE A 219 -5.70 -6.07 19.64
N ILE A 220 -5.16 -6.17 20.85
CA ILE A 220 -3.72 -6.14 21.11
C ILE A 220 -3.25 -7.54 21.43
N LEU A 221 -2.41 -8.11 20.57
CA LEU A 221 -1.85 -9.43 20.79
C LEU A 221 -0.49 -9.35 21.51
N VAL A 222 -0.03 -10.46 22.08
CA VAL A 222 1.29 -10.59 22.69
C VAL A 222 2.24 -11.38 21.79
N SER A 223 3.45 -10.86 21.57
CA SER A 223 4.49 -11.53 20.78
C SER A 223 5.16 -12.66 21.56
N ALA A 224 6.00 -13.45 20.88
CA ALA A 224 6.77 -14.50 21.54
C ALA A 224 7.75 -13.94 22.58
N SER A 225 8.24 -12.71 22.37
CA SER A 225 9.07 -11.98 23.34
C SER A 225 8.28 -11.23 24.42
N GLY A 226 6.95 -11.31 24.44
CA GLY A 226 6.10 -10.64 25.42
C GLY A 226 5.77 -9.18 25.09
N LYS A 227 6.06 -8.71 23.87
CA LYS A 227 5.77 -7.34 23.43
C LYS A 227 4.33 -7.21 22.92
N PRO A 228 3.69 -6.02 23.06
CA PRO A 228 2.40 -5.77 22.45
C PRO A 228 2.49 -5.73 20.92
N MET A 229 1.50 -6.29 20.26
CA MET A 229 1.36 -6.34 18.81
C MET A 229 0.04 -5.69 18.40
N LYS A 230 0.09 -4.85 17.38
CA LYS A 230 -1.10 -4.23 16.77
C LYS A 230 -1.31 -4.80 15.39
N ARG A 231 -2.56 -4.85 14.95
CA ARG A 231 -2.89 -5.26 13.58
C ARG A 231 -2.32 -4.26 12.58
N GLU A 232 -1.79 -4.75 11.47
CA GLU A 232 -1.45 -3.94 10.30
C GLU A 232 -2.68 -3.16 9.83
N SER A 233 -2.60 -1.84 9.72
CA SER A 233 -3.80 -1.02 9.52
C SER A 233 -4.47 -1.22 8.15
N ASP A 234 -3.72 -1.75 7.18
CA ASP A 234 -4.19 -1.96 5.82
C ASP A 234 -5.32 -3.01 5.73
N LEU A 235 -6.08 -2.91 4.63
CA LEU A 235 -7.11 -3.85 4.21
C LEU A 235 -6.67 -4.59 2.95
N ILE A 236 -7.33 -5.71 2.67
CA ILE A 236 -7.10 -6.53 1.47
C ILE A 236 -7.72 -5.86 0.23
N ASP A 237 -7.01 -5.95 -0.89
CA ASP A 237 -7.48 -5.54 -2.21
C ASP A 237 -8.76 -6.28 -2.63
N VAL A 238 -9.76 -5.53 -3.13
CA VAL A 238 -11.05 -6.09 -3.58
C VAL A 238 -11.12 -6.38 -5.08
N GLY A 239 -10.07 -6.03 -5.83
CA GLY A 239 -10.05 -6.14 -7.30
C GLY A 239 -10.75 -4.98 -8.01
#